data_AF-A0A2V2WFM8-F1
#
_entry.id   AF-A0A2V2WFM8-F1
#
_cell.length_a   1.000
_cell.length_b   1.000
_cell.length_c   1.000
_cell.angle_alpha   90.00
_cell.angle_beta   90.00
_cell.angle_gamma   90.00
#
_symmetry.space_group_name_H-M   'P 1'
#
loop_
_entity.id
_entity.type
_entity.pdbx_description
1 polymer ?
#
loop_
_entity_poly.entity_id
_entity_poly.type
_entity_poly.pdbx_seq_one_letter_code
_entity_poly.pdbx_strand_id
1 'polypeptide(L)'
;MEEEGMKRVNAIESNREEARERQLSVFCERAKHEAEKMIKELERRGGATLDEVERALEAKKRESSALQTDREGRIWEYEHTVEKIRTRKQDEESASERLRQAMQQLEQGLSLRQSATETKEQQLEMVQLDRARGREAVMWERHSIEAVRRSVREERCRQRRQWIHQIKEMNAEFPEPVRPLAEERKKKCEQATAKEDAAETALAADTKTIEEYLPRLISLEDIPVNPG
;
A
#
# COMPACT_ATOMS: atom_id res chain seq x y z
N MET A 1 -155.42 -0.73 22.13
CA MET A 1 -155.17 -1.89 21.26
C MET A 1 -153.91 -1.74 20.40
N GLU A 2 -153.41 -0.53 20.12
CA GLU A 2 -152.16 -0.34 19.35
C GLU A 2 -150.88 -0.62 20.18
N GLU A 3 -150.91 -0.41 21.50
CA GLU A 3 -149.76 -0.63 22.39
C GLU A 3 -149.30 -2.10 22.51
N GLU A 4 -150.22 -3.07 22.49
CA GLU A 4 -149.87 -4.49 22.68
C GLU A 4 -149.25 -5.12 21.43
N GLY A 5 -149.64 -4.66 20.23
CA GLY A 5 -149.02 -5.06 18.97
C GLY A 5 -147.60 -4.54 18.83
N MET A 6 -147.37 -3.28 19.22
CA MET A 6 -146.05 -2.64 19.18
C MET A 6 -145.06 -3.31 20.14
N LYS A 7 -145.53 -3.79 21.30
CA LYS A 7 -144.70 -4.56 22.26
C LYS A 7 -144.20 -5.88 21.69
N ARG A 8 -144.99 -6.59 20.87
CA ARG A 8 -144.60 -7.88 20.27
C ARG A 8 -143.63 -7.71 19.11
N VAL A 9 -143.83 -6.71 18.26
CA VAL A 9 -142.89 -6.38 17.17
C VAL A 9 -141.55 -5.94 17.75
N ASN A 10 -141.55 -5.05 18.75
CA ASN A 10 -140.33 -4.63 19.45
C ASN A 10 -139.59 -5.81 20.10
N ALA A 11 -140.30 -6.81 20.63
CA ALA A 11 -139.67 -8.01 21.23
C ALA A 11 -139.02 -8.93 20.18
N ILE A 12 -139.58 -9.05 18.98
CA ILE A 12 -139.01 -9.84 17.88
C ILE A 12 -137.80 -9.11 17.27
N GLU A 13 -137.92 -7.80 17.06
CA GLU A 13 -136.81 -6.96 16.59
C GLU A 13 -135.67 -6.95 17.60
N SER A 14 -135.95 -6.76 18.89
CA SER A 14 -134.97 -6.83 19.98
C SER A 14 -134.25 -8.19 20.02
N ASN A 15 -134.97 -9.32 19.92
CA ASN A 15 -134.32 -10.64 19.88
C ASN A 15 -133.45 -10.85 18.63
N ARG A 16 -133.86 -10.32 17.48
CA ARG A 16 -133.09 -10.39 16.23
C ARG A 16 -131.88 -9.47 16.25
N GLU A 17 -131.99 -8.30 16.89
CA GLU A 17 -130.90 -7.39 17.19
C GLU A 17 -129.89 -8.07 18.12
N GLU A 18 -130.36 -8.63 19.24
CA GLU A 18 -129.53 -9.36 20.21
C GLU A 18 -128.83 -10.57 19.57
N ALA A 19 -129.50 -11.33 18.71
CA ALA A 19 -128.88 -12.45 18.00
C ALA A 19 -127.77 -11.98 17.04
N ARG A 20 -127.99 -10.85 16.33
CA ARG A 20 -126.97 -10.23 15.46
C ARG A 20 -125.82 -9.66 16.27
N GLU A 21 -126.09 -9.02 17.40
CA GLU A 21 -125.10 -8.47 18.32
C GLU A 21 -124.24 -9.59 18.93
N ARG A 22 -124.84 -10.72 19.33
CA ARG A 22 -124.09 -11.91 19.79
C ARG A 22 -123.19 -12.48 18.70
N GLN A 23 -123.68 -12.57 17.46
CA GLN A 23 -122.86 -13.05 16.32
C GLN A 23 -121.71 -12.10 15.99
N LEU A 24 -121.98 -10.79 15.97
CA LEU A 24 -120.96 -9.76 15.76
C LEU A 24 -119.94 -9.75 16.90
N SER A 25 -120.37 -9.91 18.15
CA SER A 25 -119.48 -10.03 19.31
C SER A 25 -118.55 -11.24 19.15
N VAL A 26 -119.08 -12.42 18.79
CA VAL A 26 -118.25 -13.61 18.53
C VAL A 26 -117.27 -13.38 17.37
N PHE A 27 -117.68 -12.71 16.31
CA PHE A 27 -116.79 -12.38 15.20
C PHE A 27 -115.69 -11.39 15.60
N CYS A 28 -116.05 -10.33 16.34
CA CYS A 28 -115.11 -9.36 16.87
C CYS A 28 -114.09 -10.00 17.82
N GLU A 29 -114.52 -10.89 18.72
CA GLU A 29 -113.61 -11.60 19.64
C GLU A 29 -112.66 -12.54 18.88
N ARG A 30 -113.13 -13.23 17.84
CA ARG A 30 -112.24 -14.03 16.96
C ARG A 30 -111.23 -13.16 16.23
N ALA A 31 -111.67 -12.03 15.65
CA ALA A 31 -110.80 -11.11 14.95
C ALA A 31 -109.74 -10.48 15.88
N LYS A 32 -110.10 -10.13 17.12
CA LYS A 32 -109.16 -9.68 18.14
C LYS A 32 -108.13 -10.76 18.47
N HIS A 33 -108.57 -11.99 18.70
CA HIS A 33 -107.66 -13.09 19.01
C HIS A 33 -106.69 -13.40 17.86
N GLU A 34 -107.15 -13.36 16.62
CA GLU A 34 -106.31 -13.52 15.42
C GLU A 34 -105.31 -12.36 15.28
N ALA A 35 -105.73 -11.12 15.50
CA ALA A 35 -104.85 -9.96 15.47
C ALA A 35 -103.77 -10.03 16.57
N GLU A 36 -104.14 -10.39 17.80
CA GLU A 36 -103.19 -10.59 18.91
C GLU A 36 -102.18 -11.71 18.61
N LYS A 37 -102.62 -12.79 17.97
CA LYS A 37 -101.74 -13.88 17.55
C LYS A 37 -100.74 -13.41 16.50
N MET A 38 -101.19 -12.64 15.50
CA MET A 38 -100.29 -12.06 14.48
C MET A 38 -99.30 -11.07 15.08
N ILE A 39 -99.73 -10.22 16.02
CA ILE A 39 -98.85 -9.29 16.73
C ILE A 39 -97.75 -10.04 17.48
N LYS A 40 -98.11 -11.07 18.27
CA LYS A 40 -97.12 -11.89 19.00
C LYS A 40 -96.13 -12.60 18.08
N GLU A 41 -96.58 -13.04 16.91
CA GLU A 41 -95.70 -13.67 15.92
C GLU A 41 -94.74 -12.65 15.29
N LEU A 42 -95.21 -11.44 14.97
CA LEU A 42 -94.38 -10.36 14.45
C LEU A 42 -93.35 -9.88 15.49
N GLU A 43 -93.75 -9.72 16.75
CA GLU A 43 -92.84 -9.38 17.85
C GLU A 43 -91.77 -10.45 18.06
N ARG A 44 -92.15 -11.74 18.02
CA ARG A 44 -91.20 -12.85 18.14
C ARG A 44 -90.22 -12.88 16.97
N ARG A 45 -90.69 -12.68 15.72
CA ARG A 45 -89.84 -12.64 14.53
C ARG A 45 -88.90 -11.43 14.57
N GLY A 46 -89.42 -10.24 14.91
CA GLY A 46 -88.65 -9.01 15.04
C GLY A 46 -87.57 -9.09 16.12
N GLY A 47 -87.92 -9.61 17.30
CA GLY A 47 -86.97 -9.84 18.39
C GLY A 47 -85.85 -10.81 17.99
N ALA A 48 -86.19 -11.94 17.35
CA ALA A 48 -85.19 -12.90 16.88
C ALA A 48 -84.23 -12.28 15.84
N THR A 49 -84.74 -11.44 14.92
CA THR A 49 -83.88 -10.74 13.94
C THR A 49 -82.99 -9.67 14.58
N LEU A 50 -83.46 -8.99 15.62
CA LEU A 50 -82.67 -7.99 16.34
C LEU A 50 -81.54 -8.64 17.15
N ASP A 51 -81.84 -9.75 17.85
CA ASP A 51 -80.85 -10.55 18.59
C ASP A 51 -79.74 -11.11 17.67
N GLU A 52 -80.08 -11.47 16.42
CA GLU A 52 -79.10 -11.89 15.41
C GLU A 52 -78.18 -10.74 14.98
N VAL A 53 -78.74 -9.55 14.75
CA VAL A 53 -77.98 -8.35 14.37
C VAL A 53 -77.07 -7.90 15.52
N GLU A 54 -77.55 -7.92 16.76
CA GLU A 54 -76.74 -7.59 17.94
C GLU A 54 -75.58 -8.56 18.11
N ARG A 55 -75.83 -9.87 17.97
CA ARG A 55 -74.76 -10.89 18.01
C ARG A 55 -73.73 -10.68 16.90
N ALA A 56 -74.17 -10.37 15.68
CA ALA A 56 -73.28 -10.10 14.56
C ALA A 56 -72.44 -8.83 14.79
N LEU A 57 -73.04 -7.78 15.34
CA LEU A 57 -72.36 -6.54 15.68
C LEU A 57 -71.29 -6.78 16.76
N GLU A 58 -71.63 -7.50 17.82
CA GLU A 58 -70.71 -7.84 18.90
C GLU A 58 -69.57 -8.77 18.43
N ALA A 59 -69.83 -9.66 17.48
CA ALA A 59 -68.77 -10.45 16.84
C ALA A 59 -67.82 -9.54 16.04
N LYS A 60 -68.36 -8.60 15.26
CA LYS A 60 -67.55 -7.67 14.46
C LYS A 60 -66.75 -6.69 15.31
N LYS A 61 -67.28 -6.24 16.45
CA LYS A 61 -66.52 -5.43 17.41
C LYS A 61 -65.30 -6.19 17.94
N ARG A 62 -65.47 -7.46 18.33
CA ARG A 62 -64.36 -8.31 18.80
C ARG A 62 -63.32 -8.53 17.72
N GLU A 63 -63.75 -8.82 16.48
CA GLU A 63 -62.86 -8.96 15.33
C GLU A 63 -62.08 -7.66 15.07
N SER A 64 -62.75 -6.51 15.10
CA SER A 64 -62.11 -5.21 14.94
C SER A 64 -61.10 -4.92 16.04
N SER A 65 -61.41 -5.23 17.31
CA SER A 65 -60.47 -5.07 18.42
C SER A 65 -59.25 -5.98 18.26
N ALA A 66 -59.44 -7.23 17.85
CA ALA A 66 -58.34 -8.15 17.60
C ALA A 66 -57.42 -7.66 16.47
N LEU A 67 -58.00 -7.18 15.36
CA LEU A 67 -57.24 -6.62 14.24
C LEU A 67 -56.49 -5.33 14.65
N GLN A 68 -57.09 -4.52 15.52
CA GLN A 68 -56.45 -3.31 16.03
C GLN A 68 -55.23 -3.65 16.90
N THR A 69 -55.36 -4.61 17.83
CA THR A 69 -54.23 -5.05 18.67
C THR A 69 -53.12 -5.70 17.84
N ASP A 70 -53.46 -6.51 16.83
CA ASP A 70 -52.47 -7.09 15.92
C ASP A 70 -51.74 -6.00 15.10
N ARG A 71 -52.46 -4.98 14.61
CA ARG A 71 -51.86 -3.85 13.92
C ARG A 71 -50.93 -3.06 14.83
N GLU A 72 -51.33 -2.78 16.06
CA GLU A 72 -50.51 -2.09 17.06
C GLU A 72 -49.24 -2.88 17.40
N GLY A 73 -49.36 -4.21 17.55
CA GLY A 73 -48.22 -5.10 17.74
C GLY A 73 -47.22 -5.02 16.58
N ARG A 74 -47.71 -5.08 15.34
CA ARG A 74 -46.85 -4.95 14.15
C ARG A 74 -46.19 -3.57 14.05
N ILE A 75 -46.93 -2.49 14.34
CA ILE A 75 -46.38 -1.13 14.36
C ILE A 75 -45.22 -1.06 15.38
N TRP A 76 -45.44 -1.57 16.58
CA TRP A 76 -44.43 -1.58 17.64
C TRP A 76 -43.17 -2.37 17.22
N GLU A 77 -43.32 -3.54 16.60
CA GLU A 77 -42.20 -4.33 16.09
C GLU A 77 -41.41 -3.59 15.01
N TYR A 78 -42.10 -2.91 14.09
CA TYR A 78 -41.46 -2.12 13.04
C TYR A 78 -40.71 -0.92 13.62
N GLU A 79 -41.33 -0.17 14.54
CA GLU A 79 -40.68 0.96 15.21
C GLU A 79 -39.41 0.52 15.94
N HIS A 80 -39.49 -0.58 16.69
CA HIS A 80 -38.34 -1.13 17.40
C HIS A 80 -37.24 -1.62 16.44
N THR A 81 -37.60 -2.21 15.31
CA THR A 81 -36.63 -2.64 14.28
C THR A 81 -35.96 -1.44 13.62
N VAL A 82 -36.73 -0.40 13.29
CA VAL A 82 -36.19 0.85 12.74
C VAL A 82 -35.21 1.50 13.72
N GLU A 83 -35.53 1.51 15.01
CA GLU A 83 -34.64 2.09 16.03
C GLU A 83 -33.33 1.30 16.18
N LYS A 84 -33.39 -0.03 16.11
CA LYS A 84 -32.19 -0.88 16.06
C LYS A 84 -31.33 -0.60 14.82
N ILE A 85 -31.95 -0.33 13.67
CA ILE A 85 -31.21 0.00 12.45
C ILE A 85 -30.56 1.38 12.58
N ARG A 86 -31.25 2.37 13.16
CA ARG A 86 -30.72 3.71 13.39
C ARG A 86 -29.48 3.70 14.27
N THR A 87 -29.53 3.00 15.40
CA THR A 87 -28.40 2.90 16.32
C THR A 87 -27.19 2.21 15.67
N ARG A 88 -27.41 1.07 15.00
CA ARG A 88 -26.36 0.39 14.22
C ARG A 88 -25.74 1.28 13.16
N LYS A 89 -26.56 1.99 12.39
CA LYS A 89 -26.09 2.92 11.37
C LYS A 89 -25.20 4.01 11.98
N GLN A 90 -25.60 4.58 13.11
CA GLN A 90 -24.81 5.61 13.79
C GLN A 90 -23.46 5.06 14.29
N ASP A 91 -23.43 3.84 14.82
CA ASP A 91 -22.20 3.18 15.26
C ASP A 91 -21.26 2.90 14.08
N GLU A 92 -21.80 2.42 12.96
CA GLU A 92 -21.06 2.15 11.72
C GLU A 92 -20.51 3.44 11.09
N GLU A 93 -21.28 4.53 11.06
CA GLU A 93 -20.83 5.84 10.60
C GLU A 93 -19.69 6.36 11.50
N SER A 94 -19.83 6.22 12.81
CA SER A 94 -18.80 6.61 13.78
C SER A 94 -17.53 5.76 13.68
N ALA A 95 -17.66 4.46 13.37
CA ALA A 95 -16.51 3.59 13.08
C ALA A 95 -15.82 3.99 11.77
N SER A 96 -16.60 4.31 10.73
CA SER A 96 -16.09 4.74 9.43
C SER A 96 -15.34 6.07 9.51
N GLU A 97 -15.82 7.02 10.31
CA GLU A 97 -15.13 8.30 10.56
C GLU A 97 -13.76 8.07 11.22
N ARG A 98 -13.72 7.22 12.26
CA ARG A 98 -12.46 6.85 12.94
C ARG A 98 -11.46 6.20 11.97
N LEU A 99 -11.93 5.35 11.07
CA LEU A 99 -11.08 4.75 10.04
C LEU A 99 -10.56 5.79 9.05
N ARG A 100 -11.39 6.74 8.62
CA ARG A 100 -10.96 7.82 7.71
C ARG A 100 -9.88 8.68 8.34
N GLN A 101 -10.04 9.03 9.62
CA GLN A 101 -9.02 9.76 10.38
C GLN A 101 -7.71 8.97 10.47
N ALA A 102 -7.78 7.67 10.78
CA ALA A 102 -6.61 6.81 10.83
C ALA A 102 -5.89 6.72 9.47
N MET A 103 -6.64 6.61 8.37
CA MET A 103 -6.08 6.63 7.01
C MET A 103 -5.34 7.94 6.72
N GLN A 104 -5.93 9.10 7.05
CA GLN A 104 -5.28 10.40 6.86
C GLN A 104 -3.97 10.51 7.66
N GLN A 105 -3.93 10.01 8.89
CA GLN A 105 -2.69 10.00 9.69
C GLN A 105 -1.61 9.13 9.06
N LEU A 106 -1.98 7.96 8.52
CA LEU A 106 -1.06 7.07 7.83
C LEU A 106 -0.54 7.69 6.52
N GLU A 107 -1.39 8.35 5.76
CA GLU A 107 -1.01 9.08 4.54
C GLU A 107 -0.02 10.20 4.84
N GLN A 108 -0.26 10.99 5.88
CA GLN A 108 0.68 12.00 6.35
C GLN A 108 2.03 11.38 6.76
N GLY A 109 2.00 10.29 7.54
CA GLY A 109 3.22 9.57 7.94
C GLY A 109 3.96 8.95 6.75
N LEU A 110 3.25 8.52 5.71
CA LEU A 110 3.84 8.00 4.48
C LEU A 110 4.51 9.12 3.68
N SER A 111 3.86 10.28 3.53
CA SER A 111 4.44 11.45 2.87
C SER A 111 5.73 11.94 3.56
N LEU A 112 5.74 11.98 4.90
CA LEU A 112 6.94 12.32 5.68
C LEU A 112 8.08 11.32 5.48
N ARG A 113 7.76 10.02 5.42
CA ARG A 113 8.79 9.00 5.14
C ARG A 113 9.32 9.08 3.72
N GLN A 114 8.45 9.34 2.73
CA GLN A 114 8.86 9.50 1.34
C GLN A 114 9.84 10.67 1.18
N SER A 115 9.49 11.85 1.71
CA SER A 115 10.38 13.02 1.67
C SER A 115 11.71 12.80 2.41
N ALA A 116 11.68 12.09 3.54
CA ALA A 116 12.91 11.72 4.24
C ALA A 116 13.79 10.76 3.41
N THR A 117 13.19 9.79 2.72
CA THR A 117 13.90 8.88 1.81
C THR A 117 14.49 9.63 0.62
N GLU A 118 13.73 10.50 -0.05
CA GLU A 118 14.20 11.32 -1.17
C GLU A 118 15.41 12.17 -0.77
N THR A 119 15.37 12.79 0.41
CA THR A 119 16.49 13.57 0.94
C THR A 119 17.73 12.68 1.16
N LYS A 120 17.54 11.45 1.65
CA LYS A 120 18.64 10.50 1.85
C LYS A 120 19.21 9.99 0.54
N GLU A 121 18.38 9.77 -0.47
CA GLU A 121 18.81 9.41 -1.82
C GLU A 121 19.67 10.51 -2.44
N GLN A 122 19.26 11.78 -2.34
CA GLN A 122 20.06 12.92 -2.80
C GLN A 122 21.40 13.02 -2.06
N GLN A 123 21.42 12.82 -0.73
CA GLN A 123 22.65 12.79 0.06
C GLN A 123 23.59 11.66 -0.40
N LEU A 124 23.05 10.48 -0.69
CA LEU A 124 23.82 9.34 -1.16
C LEU A 124 24.40 9.58 -2.55
N GLU A 125 23.64 10.20 -3.46
CA GLU A 125 24.11 10.56 -4.80
C GLU A 125 25.31 11.50 -4.73
N MET A 126 25.24 12.55 -3.89
CA MET A 126 26.37 13.46 -3.66
C MET A 126 27.62 12.75 -3.16
N VAL A 127 27.47 11.87 -2.16
CA VAL A 127 28.59 11.08 -1.62
C VAL A 127 29.19 10.15 -2.68
N GLN A 128 28.36 9.56 -3.55
CA GLN A 128 28.84 8.71 -4.64
C GLN A 128 29.65 9.50 -5.66
N LEU A 129 29.21 10.70 -6.01
CA LEU A 129 29.93 11.61 -6.91
C LEU A 129 31.28 12.01 -6.32
N ASP A 130 31.32 12.41 -5.05
CA ASP A 130 32.58 12.77 -4.38
C ASP A 130 33.53 11.57 -4.31
N ARG A 131 33.00 10.38 -4.04
CA ARG A 131 33.80 9.14 -4.04
C ARG A 131 34.34 8.82 -5.44
N ALA A 132 33.58 9.08 -6.50
CA ALA A 132 34.03 8.89 -7.88
C ALA A 132 35.15 9.88 -8.23
N ARG A 133 34.95 11.16 -7.94
CA ARG A 133 35.97 12.21 -8.12
C ARG A 133 37.25 11.92 -7.35
N GLY A 134 37.15 11.44 -6.10
CA GLY A 134 38.30 11.04 -5.31
C GLY A 134 39.09 9.90 -5.95
N ARG A 135 38.41 8.89 -6.53
CA ARG A 135 39.08 7.80 -7.27
C ARG A 135 39.79 8.32 -8.52
N GLU A 136 39.15 9.21 -9.27
CA GLU A 136 39.74 9.82 -10.47
C GLU A 136 40.98 10.64 -10.13
N ALA A 137 40.92 11.45 -9.06
CA ALA A 137 42.07 12.22 -8.58
C ALA A 137 43.25 11.33 -8.22
N VAL A 138 43.02 10.26 -7.44
CA VAL A 138 44.06 9.29 -7.06
C VAL A 138 44.65 8.61 -8.30
N MET A 139 43.82 8.23 -9.27
CA MET A 139 44.29 7.64 -10.52
C MET A 139 45.17 8.63 -11.29
N TRP A 140 44.74 9.88 -11.41
CA TRP A 140 45.47 10.91 -12.13
C TRP A 140 46.82 11.22 -11.48
N GLU A 141 46.87 11.35 -10.15
CA GLU A 141 48.10 11.51 -9.39
C GLU A 141 49.06 10.34 -9.58
N ARG A 142 48.56 9.09 -9.54
CA ARG A 142 49.39 7.91 -9.80
C ARG A 142 50.03 7.95 -11.18
N HIS A 143 49.25 8.27 -12.21
CA HIS A 143 49.78 8.40 -13.58
C HIS A 143 50.81 9.54 -13.68
N SER A 144 50.55 10.68 -13.02
CA SER A 144 51.48 11.80 -12.97
C SER A 144 52.80 11.42 -12.29
N ILE A 145 52.74 10.78 -11.11
CA ILE A 145 53.92 10.29 -10.38
C ILE A 145 54.68 9.25 -11.20
N GLU A 146 53.99 8.33 -11.86
CA GLU A 146 54.62 7.35 -12.74
C GLU A 146 55.32 8.01 -13.93
N ALA A 147 54.71 9.02 -14.56
CA ALA A 147 55.34 9.78 -15.64
C ALA A 147 56.62 10.47 -15.17
N VAL A 148 56.60 11.09 -13.99
CA VAL A 148 57.79 11.70 -13.37
C VAL A 148 58.86 10.65 -13.04
N ARG A 149 58.46 9.49 -12.50
CA ARG A 149 59.41 8.39 -12.24
C ARG A 149 60.06 7.87 -13.50
N ARG A 150 59.31 7.76 -14.60
CA ARG A 150 59.85 7.36 -15.91
C ARG A 150 60.85 8.40 -16.43
N SER A 151 60.50 9.68 -16.40
CA SER A 151 61.42 10.73 -16.87
C SER A 151 62.71 10.80 -16.07
N VAL A 152 62.65 10.66 -14.74
CA VAL A 152 63.85 10.60 -13.87
C VAL A 152 64.72 9.39 -14.21
N ARG A 153 64.12 8.20 -14.40
CA ARG A 153 64.86 6.98 -14.79
C ARG A 153 65.52 7.15 -16.16
N GLU A 154 64.80 7.71 -17.12
CA GLU A 154 65.33 7.96 -18.47
C GLU A 154 66.50 8.92 -18.45
N GLU A 155 66.41 10.01 -17.68
CA GLU A 155 67.49 11.00 -17.55
C GLU A 155 68.73 10.39 -16.90
N ARG A 156 68.58 9.61 -15.82
CA ARG A 156 69.70 8.89 -15.21
C ARG A 156 70.33 7.88 -16.16
N CYS A 157 69.53 7.15 -16.93
CA CYS A 157 70.04 6.26 -17.97
C CYS A 157 70.83 7.01 -19.05
N ARG A 158 70.41 8.23 -19.43
CA ARG A 158 71.17 9.10 -20.34
C ARG A 158 72.50 9.51 -19.74
N GLN A 159 72.52 9.96 -18.48
CA GLN A 159 73.73 10.34 -17.77
C GLN A 159 74.72 9.17 -17.66
N ARG A 160 74.25 7.97 -17.29
CA ARG A 160 75.09 6.77 -17.24
C ARG A 160 75.67 6.40 -18.60
N ARG A 161 74.87 6.52 -19.68
CA ARG A 161 75.38 6.32 -21.04
C ARG A 161 76.48 7.31 -21.40
N GLN A 162 76.32 8.58 -21.03
CA GLN A 162 77.35 9.61 -21.23
C GLN A 162 78.64 9.29 -20.45
N TRP A 163 78.52 8.91 -19.17
CA TRP A 163 79.67 8.50 -18.35
C TRP A 163 80.40 7.29 -18.93
N ILE A 164 79.65 6.27 -19.37
CA ILE A 164 80.24 5.08 -20.02
C ILE A 164 80.99 5.47 -21.28
N HIS A 165 80.45 6.40 -22.08
CA HIS A 165 81.11 6.89 -23.28
C HIS A 165 82.44 7.57 -22.95
N GLN A 166 82.46 8.48 -21.97
CA GLN A 166 83.66 9.16 -21.50
C GLN A 166 84.73 8.19 -20.96
N ILE A 167 84.32 7.17 -20.20
CA ILE A 167 85.25 6.15 -19.69
C ILE A 167 85.85 5.35 -20.84
N LYS A 168 85.05 5.01 -21.87
CA LYS A 168 85.55 4.31 -23.05
C LYS A 168 86.53 5.15 -23.87
N GLU A 169 86.25 6.45 -24.05
CA GLU A 169 87.18 7.37 -24.70
C GLU A 169 88.50 7.44 -23.94
N MET A 170 88.46 7.64 -22.62
CA MET A 170 89.65 7.66 -21.77
C MET A 170 90.41 6.32 -21.79
N ASN A 171 89.70 5.19 -21.75
CA ASN A 171 90.31 3.85 -21.85
C ASN A 171 90.96 3.59 -23.21
N ALA A 172 90.46 4.20 -24.28
CA ALA A 172 91.06 4.10 -25.62
C ALA A 172 92.35 4.94 -25.75
N GLU A 173 92.43 6.07 -25.03
CA GLU A 173 93.61 6.95 -24.97
C GLU A 173 94.67 6.44 -23.99
N PHE A 174 94.29 5.70 -22.94
CA PHE A 174 95.21 5.21 -21.90
C PHE A 174 96.42 4.38 -22.39
N PRO A 175 96.33 3.58 -23.48
CA PRO A 175 97.47 2.88 -24.06
C PRO A 175 98.40 3.77 -24.91
N GLU A 176 98.01 5.01 -25.22
CA GLU A 176 98.79 5.91 -26.08
C GLU A 176 100.16 6.28 -25.51
N PRO A 177 100.38 6.46 -24.19
CA PRO A 177 101.72 6.66 -23.64
C PRO A 177 102.60 5.41 -23.69
N VAL A 178 102.00 4.22 -23.73
CA VAL A 178 102.69 2.92 -23.71
C VAL A 178 103.11 2.49 -25.12
N ARG A 179 102.29 2.78 -26.14
CA ARG A 179 102.55 2.44 -27.55
C ARG A 179 103.90 2.97 -28.09
N PRO A 180 104.25 4.26 -27.94
CA PRO A 180 105.53 4.81 -28.39
C PRO A 180 106.72 4.15 -27.69
N LEU A 181 106.60 3.82 -26.40
CA LEU A 181 107.66 3.12 -25.66
C LEU A 181 107.91 1.72 -26.24
N ALA A 182 106.84 0.99 -26.55
CA ALA A 182 106.95 -0.31 -27.22
C ALA A 182 107.50 -0.21 -28.66
N GLU A 183 107.13 0.84 -29.40
CA GLU A 183 107.65 1.11 -30.75
C GLU A 183 109.12 1.56 -30.77
N GLU A 184 109.54 2.36 -29.79
CA GLU A 184 110.94 2.78 -29.63
C GLU A 184 111.84 1.60 -29.26
N ARG A 185 111.39 0.70 -28.37
CA ARG A 185 112.11 -0.55 -28.06
C ARG A 185 112.31 -1.41 -29.30
N LYS A 186 111.28 -1.56 -30.14
CA LYS A 186 111.38 -2.27 -31.43
C LYS A 186 112.39 -1.63 -32.38
N LYS A 187 112.45 -0.29 -32.44
CA LYS A 187 113.41 0.45 -33.28
C LYS A 187 114.86 0.32 -32.77
N LYS A 188 115.06 0.19 -31.46
CA LYS A 188 116.38 0.04 -30.82
C LYS A 188 116.86 -1.42 -30.68
N CYS A 189 116.05 -2.41 -31.10
CA CYS A 189 116.30 -3.84 -30.89
C CYS A 189 116.47 -4.24 -29.40
N GLU A 190 115.85 -3.49 -28.49
CA GLU A 190 115.85 -3.78 -27.05
C GLU A 190 114.68 -4.72 -26.72
N GLN A 191 114.94 -5.81 -25.98
CA GLN A 191 113.88 -6.67 -25.47
C GLN A 191 113.19 -5.99 -24.29
N ALA A 192 111.86 -6.01 -24.27
CA ALA A 192 111.10 -5.61 -23.09
C ALA A 192 111.52 -6.47 -21.89
N THR A 193 111.65 -5.84 -20.73
CA THR A 193 111.90 -6.61 -19.51
C THR A 193 110.62 -7.36 -19.14
N ALA A 194 110.74 -8.56 -18.55
CA ALA A 194 109.58 -9.36 -18.14
C ALA A 194 108.61 -8.61 -17.22
N LYS A 195 109.09 -7.58 -16.50
CA LYS A 195 108.25 -6.71 -15.65
C LYS A 195 107.43 -5.71 -16.46
N GLU A 196 107.97 -5.19 -17.55
CA GLU A 196 107.29 -4.25 -18.44
C GLU A 196 106.22 -4.96 -19.27
N ASP A 197 106.53 -6.13 -19.86
CA ASP A 197 105.53 -6.94 -20.58
C ASP A 197 104.38 -7.40 -19.66
N ALA A 198 104.70 -7.77 -18.42
CA ALA A 198 103.69 -8.11 -17.43
C ALA A 198 102.80 -6.91 -17.06
N ALA A 199 103.36 -5.70 -16.97
CA ALA A 199 102.61 -4.49 -16.67
C ALA A 199 101.71 -4.05 -17.84
N GLU A 200 102.20 -4.13 -19.09
CA GLU A 200 101.39 -3.84 -20.29
C GLU A 200 100.22 -4.83 -20.45
N THR A 201 100.49 -6.11 -20.18
CA THR A 201 99.46 -7.17 -20.22
C THR A 201 98.43 -7.01 -19.11
N ALA A 202 98.87 -6.69 -17.88
CA ALA A 202 97.98 -6.41 -16.75
C ALA A 202 97.08 -5.21 -17.06
N LEU A 203 97.64 -4.15 -17.63
CA LEU A 203 96.89 -2.96 -18.00
C LEU A 203 95.82 -3.24 -19.05
N ALA A 204 96.17 -3.98 -20.12
CA ALA A 204 95.20 -4.39 -21.14
C ALA A 204 94.09 -5.28 -20.57
N ALA A 205 94.43 -6.16 -19.62
CA ALA A 205 93.46 -7.00 -18.92
C ALA A 205 92.51 -6.17 -18.03
N ASP A 206 93.03 -5.17 -17.32
CA ASP A 206 92.23 -4.27 -16.48
C ASP A 206 91.28 -3.41 -17.32
N THR A 207 91.76 -2.82 -18.42
CA THR A 207 90.91 -2.06 -19.36
C THR A 207 89.78 -2.92 -19.92
N LYS A 208 90.10 -4.15 -20.34
CA LYS A 208 89.12 -5.11 -20.84
C LYS A 208 88.09 -5.48 -19.79
N THR A 209 88.53 -5.73 -18.55
CA THR A 209 87.64 -6.03 -17.43
C THR A 209 86.68 -4.88 -17.17
N ILE A 210 87.17 -3.63 -17.15
CA ILE A 210 86.32 -2.43 -16.96
C ILE A 210 85.26 -2.36 -18.07
N GLU A 211 85.66 -2.52 -19.34
CA GLU A 211 84.74 -2.45 -20.48
C GLU A 211 83.63 -3.51 -20.45
N GLU A 212 83.91 -4.70 -19.94
CA GLU A 212 82.93 -5.78 -19.76
C GLU A 212 81.87 -5.44 -18.70
N TYR A 213 82.22 -4.66 -17.67
CA TYR A 213 81.28 -4.25 -16.61
C TYR A 213 80.46 -3.00 -16.96
N LEU A 214 80.98 -2.09 -17.79
CA LEU A 214 80.31 -0.80 -18.09
C LEU A 214 78.84 -0.93 -18.55
N PRO A 215 78.46 -1.84 -19.47
CA PRO A 215 77.06 -1.97 -19.91
C PRO A 215 76.09 -2.36 -18.78
N ARG A 216 76.56 -3.09 -17.77
CA ARG A 216 75.75 -3.52 -16.62
C ARG A 216 75.30 -2.33 -15.76
N LEU A 217 76.06 -1.24 -15.78
CA LEU A 217 75.74 -0.01 -15.04
C LEU A 217 74.47 0.69 -15.58
N ILE A 218 74.14 0.51 -16.86
CA ILE A 218 72.91 1.09 -17.45
C ILE A 218 71.67 0.44 -16.85
N SER A 219 71.74 -0.87 -16.59
CA SER A 219 70.60 -1.70 -16.17
C SER A 219 70.42 -1.77 -14.65
N LEU A 220 71.32 -1.17 -13.87
CA LEU A 220 71.17 -1.07 -12.41
C LEU A 220 69.91 -0.28 -12.09
N GLU A 221 68.85 -0.94 -11.66
CA GLU A 221 67.66 -0.25 -11.21
C GLU A 221 68.00 0.59 -9.97
N ASP A 222 67.64 1.87 -10.03
CA ASP A 222 67.57 2.71 -8.83
C ASP A 222 66.29 2.36 -8.05
N ILE A 223 66.17 1.12 -7.59
CA ILE A 223 65.20 0.81 -6.54
C ILE A 223 65.82 1.37 -5.25
N PRO A 224 65.20 2.36 -4.58
CA PRO A 224 65.53 2.58 -3.19
C PRO A 224 65.17 1.29 -2.46
N VAL A 225 66.18 0.52 -2.06
CA VAL A 225 66.01 -0.55 -1.09
C VAL A 225 65.52 0.15 0.16
N ASN A 226 64.21 0.13 0.39
CA ASN A 226 63.66 0.61 1.64
C ASN A 226 64.09 -0.42 2.69
N PRO A 227 65.00 -0.11 3.63
CA PRO A 227 65.25 -1.02 4.73
C PRO A 227 64.01 -0.90 5.62
N GLY A 228 63.16 -1.94 5.59
CA GLY A 228 62.02 -2.07 6.49
C GLY A 228 62.45 -2.11 7.95
#